data_AF-A0A6C2U5R2-F1
#
_entry.id   AF-A0A6C2U5R2-F1
#
_cell.length_a   1.000
_cell.length_b   1.000
_cell.length_c   1.000
_cell.angle_alpha   90.00
_cell.angle_beta   90.00
_cell.angle_gamma   90.00
#
_symmetry.space_group_name_H-M   'P 1'
#
loop_
_entity.id
_entity.type
_entity.pdbx_description
1 polymer ?
#
loop_
_entity_poly.entity_id
_entity_poly.type
_entity_poly.pdbx_seq_one_letter_code
_entity_poly.pdbx_strand_id
1 'polypeptide(L)'
;MSMNKTTTDTAAHRQPMKIIKRSEMANCYTMAEAIDGMSRAFASLSSGECEVPHRYIVNTSDDAMTLLSKPVFVTNQDKFCVKILTQKNTYAVPGIPTILGVVLLMDAVTGEILAMMDGDFITAIRTGAASGLATKYLAREDSRTLAVFGCGGQGRTQLEAVDAVRDIEKIWVFDPSREHAERFVEDMSRKTKASIEIGQDLSVLKEVDIICTATNAQRPLFYKEHLKKGTHINAIGSFRPEMQELDPAIIHSSRSYFDDMEDCLNESGDYLKAIGNAGHSSEDSSEWLAGEIGACVLGRIGGRINPDETTIFKSVGTAIQDFVVAEEIYGKSKADGFGTEIRLNE
;
A
#
# COMPACT_ATOMS: atom_id res chain seq x y z
N MET A 1 35.69 -32.60 51.00
CA MET A 1 35.76 -32.03 49.64
C MET A 1 34.36 -31.59 49.26
N SER A 2 34.06 -30.31 49.47
CA SER A 2 32.80 -29.68 49.08
C SER A 2 32.93 -29.27 47.61
N MET A 3 32.13 -29.88 46.73
CA MET A 3 32.01 -29.42 45.34
C MET A 3 31.05 -28.22 45.31
N ASN A 4 31.62 -27.02 45.18
CA ASN A 4 30.88 -25.84 44.74
C ASN A 4 30.36 -26.11 43.32
N LYS A 5 29.05 -26.37 43.20
CA LYS A 5 28.33 -26.13 41.96
C LYS A 5 28.06 -24.63 41.88
N THR A 6 28.94 -23.91 41.21
CA THR A 6 28.61 -22.60 40.64
C THR A 6 27.50 -22.81 39.62
N THR A 7 26.26 -22.59 40.04
CA THR A 7 25.14 -22.30 39.14
C THR A 7 25.46 -20.97 38.48
N THR A 8 26.05 -21.01 37.29
CA THR A 8 26.02 -19.87 36.37
C THR A 8 24.55 -19.64 36.03
N ASP A 9 24.01 -18.58 36.62
CA ASP A 9 22.70 -18.03 36.31
C ASP A 9 22.73 -17.51 34.87
N THR A 10 22.48 -18.40 33.91
CA THR A 10 22.18 -18.01 32.53
C THR A 10 20.68 -17.75 32.45
N ALA A 11 20.20 -16.74 33.17
CA ALA A 11 18.92 -16.15 32.86
C ALA A 11 19.06 -15.60 31.44
N ALA A 12 18.45 -16.27 30.46
CA ALA A 12 18.35 -15.76 29.10
C ALA A 12 17.59 -14.43 29.17
N HIS A 13 18.32 -13.32 29.24
CA HIS A 13 17.72 -11.99 29.27
C HIS A 13 17.11 -11.74 27.90
N ARG A 14 15.77 -11.71 27.86
CA ARG A 14 15.02 -11.33 26.66
C ARG A 14 15.54 -9.99 26.15
N GLN A 15 15.72 -9.90 24.84
CA GLN A 15 16.04 -8.64 24.19
C GLN A 15 14.94 -7.62 24.46
N PRO A 16 15.28 -6.35 24.74
CA PRO A 16 14.27 -5.31 24.87
C PRO A 16 13.55 -5.10 23.54
N MET A 17 12.23 -4.97 23.60
CA MET A 17 11.41 -4.58 22.45
C MET A 17 11.62 -3.09 22.18
N LYS A 18 11.78 -2.70 20.91
CA LYS A 18 11.79 -1.29 20.51
C LYS A 18 10.40 -0.75 20.19
N ILE A 19 10.00 0.34 20.83
CA ILE A 19 8.83 1.14 20.43
C ILE A 19 9.32 2.30 19.56
N ILE A 20 8.90 2.31 18.29
CA ILE A 20 9.30 3.32 17.32
C ILE A 20 8.08 4.17 16.95
N LYS A 21 8.15 5.46 17.26
CA LYS A 21 7.03 6.40 17.10
C LYS A 21 6.99 6.94 15.67
N ARG A 22 5.81 7.35 15.23
CA ARG A 22 5.58 7.98 13.91
C ARG A 22 6.62 9.05 13.54
N SER A 23 6.94 9.94 14.46
CA SER A 23 7.90 11.03 14.21
C SER A 23 9.32 10.51 13.92
N GLU A 24 9.73 9.42 14.55
CA GLU A 24 11.05 8.82 14.32
C GLU A 24 11.09 8.16 12.94
N MET A 25 10.03 7.43 12.58
CA MET A 25 9.90 6.81 11.26
C MET A 25 9.86 7.84 10.12
N ALA A 26 9.08 8.90 10.28
CA ALA A 26 8.97 9.98 9.30
C ALA A 26 10.31 10.72 9.07
N ASN A 27 11.19 10.73 10.06
CA ASN A 27 12.50 11.36 9.96
C ASN A 27 13.57 10.45 9.34
N CYS A 28 13.40 9.12 9.40
CA CYS A 28 14.43 8.16 8.99
C CYS A 28 14.11 7.37 7.72
N TYR A 29 12.87 7.42 7.24
CA TYR A 29 12.39 6.58 6.15
C TYR A 29 11.62 7.39 5.09
N THR A 30 12.19 7.46 3.90
CA THR A 30 11.68 8.28 2.78
C THR A 30 10.78 7.49 1.84
N MET A 31 9.99 8.18 1.02
CA MET A 31 9.17 7.54 -0.02
C MET A 31 10.02 6.79 -1.04
N ALA A 32 11.19 7.32 -1.41
CA ALA A 32 12.11 6.65 -2.34
C ALA A 32 12.61 5.31 -1.79
N GLU A 33 13.03 5.28 -0.52
CA GLU A 33 13.43 4.03 0.15
C GLU A 33 12.26 3.06 0.25
N ALA A 34 11.06 3.55 0.54
CA ALA A 34 9.87 2.73 0.58
C ALA A 34 9.55 2.08 -0.78
N ILE A 35 9.70 2.82 -1.89
CA ILE A 35 9.51 2.29 -3.26
C ILE A 35 10.51 1.18 -3.57
N ASP A 36 11.78 1.38 -3.20
CA ASP A 36 12.80 0.32 -3.32
C ASP A 36 12.46 -0.89 -2.44
N GLY A 37 11.94 -0.66 -1.23
CA GLY A 37 11.41 -1.69 -0.34
C GLY A 37 10.28 -2.49 -0.98
N MET A 38 9.36 -1.85 -1.69
CA MET A 38 8.28 -2.56 -2.37
C MET A 38 8.80 -3.50 -3.46
N SER A 39 9.92 -3.19 -4.11
CA SER A 39 10.57 -4.13 -5.04
C SER A 39 10.92 -5.43 -4.32
N ARG A 40 11.52 -5.35 -3.11
CA ARG A 40 11.85 -6.52 -2.29
C ARG A 40 10.60 -7.26 -1.82
N ALA A 41 9.58 -6.53 -1.38
CA ALA A 41 8.34 -7.11 -0.88
C ALA A 41 7.64 -7.96 -1.95
N PHE A 42 7.46 -7.40 -3.14
CA PHE A 42 6.80 -8.10 -4.23
C PHE A 42 7.65 -9.21 -4.86
N ALA A 43 8.98 -9.03 -4.92
CA ALA A 43 9.87 -10.11 -5.32
C ALA A 43 9.76 -11.31 -4.38
N SER A 44 9.73 -11.08 -3.06
CA SER A 44 9.59 -12.12 -2.03
C SER A 44 8.25 -12.87 -2.14
N LEU A 45 7.15 -12.14 -2.37
CA LEU A 45 5.84 -12.73 -2.60
C LEU A 45 5.84 -13.63 -3.84
N SER A 46 6.23 -13.08 -5.00
CA SER A 46 6.22 -13.85 -6.24
C SER A 46 7.30 -14.94 -6.31
N SER A 47 8.33 -14.91 -5.47
CA SER A 47 9.34 -15.99 -5.37
C SER A 47 8.96 -17.10 -4.38
N GLY A 48 7.90 -16.94 -3.59
CA GLY A 48 7.52 -17.89 -2.54
C GLY A 48 8.44 -17.84 -1.32
N GLU A 49 9.14 -16.73 -1.09
CA GLU A 49 10.01 -16.50 0.06
C GLU A 49 9.26 -15.91 1.27
N CYS A 50 7.93 -15.87 1.21
CA CYS A 50 7.09 -15.55 2.34
C CYS A 50 5.77 -16.34 2.30
N GLU A 51 5.22 -16.59 3.48
CA GLU A 51 3.86 -17.08 3.66
C GLU A 51 2.99 -15.92 4.14
N VAL A 52 1.98 -15.56 3.35
CA VAL A 52 1.01 -14.51 3.68
C VAL A 52 -0.37 -15.15 3.86
N PRO A 53 -0.76 -15.53 5.09
CA PRO A 53 -2.11 -16.01 5.34
C PRO A 53 -3.15 -14.92 5.07
N HIS A 54 -4.39 -15.34 4.75
CA HIS A 54 -5.50 -14.41 4.66
C HIS A 54 -5.68 -13.61 5.96
N ARG A 55 -6.07 -12.34 5.81
CA ARG A 55 -6.36 -11.46 6.93
C ARG A 55 -7.45 -12.06 7.83
N TYR A 56 -7.27 -11.98 9.15
CA TYR A 56 -8.32 -12.33 10.10
C TYR A 56 -9.16 -11.09 10.41
N ILE A 57 -10.48 -11.21 10.31
CA ILE A 57 -11.43 -10.10 10.44
C ILE A 57 -12.42 -10.41 11.57
N VAL A 58 -12.59 -9.46 12.49
CA VAL A 58 -13.62 -9.53 13.54
C VAL A 58 -14.39 -8.22 13.57
N ASN A 59 -15.70 -8.29 13.42
CA ASN A 59 -16.60 -7.13 13.54
C ASN A 59 -17.21 -7.08 14.94
N THR A 60 -17.48 -5.86 15.42
CA THR A 60 -18.42 -5.66 16.53
C THR A 60 -19.83 -6.12 16.12
N SER A 61 -20.67 -6.46 17.11
CA SER A 61 -22.03 -6.96 16.82
C SER A 61 -22.91 -5.98 16.04
N ASP A 62 -22.60 -4.69 16.09
CA ASP A 62 -23.28 -3.61 15.37
C ASP A 62 -22.56 -3.19 14.07
N ASP A 63 -21.48 -3.91 13.70
CA ASP A 63 -20.62 -3.64 12.54
C ASP A 63 -19.97 -2.24 12.51
N ALA A 64 -20.02 -1.51 13.63
CA ALA A 64 -19.47 -0.15 13.72
C ALA A 64 -17.92 -0.14 13.69
N MET A 65 -17.29 -1.24 14.11
CA MET A 65 -15.84 -1.37 14.16
C MET A 65 -15.39 -2.76 13.72
N THR A 66 -14.33 -2.78 12.92
CA THR A 66 -13.64 -4.00 12.48
C THR A 66 -12.24 -4.04 13.06
N LEU A 67 -11.85 -5.17 13.63
CA LEU A 67 -10.46 -5.53 13.93
C LEU A 67 -9.92 -6.39 12.78
N LEU A 68 -8.77 -6.01 12.25
CA LEU A 68 -8.04 -6.77 11.23
C LEU A 68 -6.66 -7.17 11.75
N SER A 69 -6.30 -8.44 11.55
CA SER A 69 -4.95 -8.96 11.75
C SER A 69 -4.39 -9.45 10.42
N LYS A 70 -3.24 -8.92 10.01
CA LYS A 70 -2.55 -9.29 8.77
C LYS A 70 -1.15 -9.83 9.11
N PRO A 71 -0.99 -11.15 9.31
CA PRO A 71 0.30 -11.75 9.58
C PRO A 71 1.07 -12.05 8.28
N VAL A 72 2.39 -12.14 8.39
CA VAL A 72 3.30 -12.68 7.37
C VAL A 72 4.46 -13.39 8.05
N PHE A 73 4.89 -14.50 7.47
CA PHE A 73 6.15 -15.16 7.78
C PHE A 73 7.10 -15.01 6.59
N VAL A 74 8.30 -14.48 6.83
CA VAL A 74 9.31 -14.29 5.77
C VAL A 74 10.38 -15.35 5.95
N THR A 75 10.33 -16.36 5.07
CA THR A 75 11.02 -17.65 5.26
C THR A 75 12.53 -17.52 5.15
N ASN A 76 13.02 -16.63 4.28
CA ASN A 76 14.46 -16.40 4.08
C ASN A 76 15.10 -15.51 5.17
N GLN A 77 14.30 -14.94 6.08
CA GLN A 77 14.77 -14.08 7.17
C GLN A 77 14.42 -14.61 8.55
N ASP A 78 13.66 -15.71 8.64
CA ASP A 78 13.13 -16.27 9.89
C ASP A 78 12.46 -15.20 10.77
N LYS A 79 11.55 -14.43 10.17
CA LYS A 79 10.81 -13.36 10.87
C LYS A 79 9.33 -13.41 10.64
N PHE A 80 8.60 -13.09 11.70
CA PHE A 80 7.18 -12.80 11.62
C PHE A 80 6.94 -11.30 11.67
N CYS A 81 5.93 -10.85 10.94
CA CYS A 81 5.34 -9.53 11.15
C CYS A 81 3.83 -9.68 11.21
N VAL A 82 3.20 -8.94 12.12
CA VAL A 82 1.74 -8.82 12.15
C VAL A 82 1.34 -7.36 12.26
N LYS A 83 0.49 -6.92 11.34
CA LYS A 83 -0.23 -5.67 11.50
C LYS A 83 -1.58 -5.93 12.14
N ILE A 84 -1.85 -5.27 13.26
CA ILE A 84 -3.13 -5.27 13.93
C ILE A 84 -3.73 -3.88 13.81
N LEU A 85 -4.91 -3.76 13.22
CA LEU A 85 -5.58 -2.48 13.05
C LEU A 85 -7.07 -2.54 13.35
N THR A 86 -7.62 -1.42 13.78
CA THR A 86 -9.05 -1.19 13.87
C THR A 86 -9.49 -0.22 12.80
N GLN A 87 -10.66 -0.47 12.22
CA GLN A 87 -11.30 0.37 11.23
C GLN A 87 -12.70 0.72 11.72
N LYS A 88 -13.02 2.01 11.73
CA LYS A 88 -14.40 2.49 11.95
C LYS A 88 -15.17 2.49 10.64
N ASN A 89 -16.35 1.87 10.65
CA ASN A 89 -17.16 1.69 9.44
C ASN A 89 -18.27 2.73 9.30
N THR A 90 -18.84 3.18 10.42
CA THR A 90 -20.15 3.87 10.42
C THR A 90 -20.09 5.37 10.71
N TYR A 91 -19.07 5.86 11.43
CA TYR A 91 -18.95 7.30 11.74
C TYR A 91 -17.50 7.71 12.02
N ALA A 92 -17.21 8.98 11.74
CA ALA A 92 -15.97 9.62 12.14
C ALA A 92 -16.06 10.05 13.61
N VAL A 93 -14.97 9.90 14.37
CA VAL A 93 -14.84 10.55 15.68
C VAL A 93 -13.89 11.73 15.53
N PRO A 94 -14.32 12.96 15.87
CA PRO A 94 -13.48 14.14 15.73
C PRO A 94 -12.11 13.95 16.38
N GLY A 95 -11.04 14.21 15.62
CA GLY A 95 -9.66 14.09 16.07
C GLY A 95 -9.09 12.66 16.11
N ILE A 96 -9.88 11.63 15.79
CA ILE A 96 -9.42 10.24 15.76
C ILE A 96 -9.47 9.71 14.32
N PRO A 97 -8.33 9.24 13.76
CA PRO A 97 -8.31 8.59 12.46
C PRO A 97 -9.28 7.41 12.34
N THR A 98 -9.83 7.21 11.14
CA THR A 98 -10.73 6.07 10.84
C THR A 98 -10.04 4.72 11.00
N ILE A 99 -8.72 4.67 10.73
CA ILE A 99 -7.89 3.48 10.85
C ILE A 99 -6.79 3.79 11.87
N LEU A 100 -6.63 2.90 12.85
CA LEU A 100 -5.56 2.92 13.82
C LEU A 100 -4.94 1.53 13.91
N GLY A 101 -3.64 1.43 14.11
CA GLY A 101 -3.02 0.13 14.25
C GLY A 101 -1.58 0.18 14.65
N VAL A 102 -1.05 -1.00 14.95
CA VAL A 102 0.36 -1.23 15.23
C VAL A 102 0.90 -2.31 14.31
N VAL A 103 2.18 -2.22 14.01
CA VAL A 103 2.93 -3.30 13.38
C VAL A 103 3.88 -3.89 14.42
N LEU A 104 3.83 -5.20 14.58
CA LEU A 104 4.72 -5.96 15.43
C LEU A 104 5.69 -6.77 14.57
N LEU A 105 6.97 -6.63 14.85
CA LEU A 105 8.04 -7.40 14.23
C LEU A 105 8.58 -8.40 15.26
N MET A 106 8.73 -9.65 14.87
CA MET A 106 9.12 -10.75 15.76
C MET A 106 10.18 -11.63 15.11
N ASP A 107 11.07 -12.16 15.94
CA ASP A 107 12.02 -13.18 15.54
C ASP A 107 11.36 -14.56 15.56
N ALA A 108 11.42 -15.31 14.47
CA ALA A 108 10.77 -16.61 14.37
C ALA A 108 11.55 -17.74 15.06
N VAL A 109 12.83 -17.52 15.37
CA VAL A 109 13.71 -18.51 16.02
C VAL A 109 13.56 -18.42 17.54
N THR A 110 13.61 -17.22 18.11
CA THR A 110 13.55 -16.97 19.56
C THR A 110 12.13 -16.71 20.06
N GLY A 111 11.23 -16.27 19.18
CA GLY A 111 9.89 -15.81 19.54
C GLY A 111 9.87 -14.43 20.20
N GLU A 112 10.99 -13.70 20.18
CA GLU A 112 11.07 -12.36 20.77
C GLU A 112 10.33 -11.32 19.92
N ILE A 113 9.61 -10.41 20.57
CA ILE A 113 9.03 -9.24 19.91
C ILE A 113 10.14 -8.19 19.79
N LEU A 114 10.59 -7.97 18.57
CA LEU A 114 11.70 -7.08 18.25
C LEU A 114 11.29 -5.62 18.29
N ALA A 115 10.11 -5.30 17.72
CA ALA A 115 9.63 -3.93 17.65
C ALA A 115 8.11 -3.80 17.56
N MET A 116 7.62 -2.66 18.04
CA MET A 116 6.25 -2.17 17.88
C MET A 116 6.29 -0.77 17.25
N MET A 117 5.54 -0.58 16.16
CA MET A 117 5.59 0.63 15.34
C MET A 117 4.20 1.16 15.01
N ASP A 118 4.10 2.46 14.69
CA ASP A 118 2.85 3.09 14.26
C ASP A 118 2.37 2.51 12.91
N GLY A 119 1.25 1.80 12.93
CA GLY A 119 0.73 1.09 11.77
C GLY A 119 0.04 2.01 10.75
N ASP A 120 -0.38 3.20 11.16
CA ASP A 120 -0.91 4.20 10.24
C ASP A 120 0.18 4.74 9.32
N PHE A 121 1.33 5.16 9.88
CA PHE A 121 2.49 5.58 9.10
C PHE A 121 2.94 4.49 8.12
N ILE A 122 3.16 3.26 8.61
CA ILE A 122 3.60 2.14 7.77
C ILE A 122 2.59 1.89 6.66
N THR A 123 1.29 1.85 6.97
CA THR A 123 0.24 1.63 5.96
C THR A 123 0.22 2.75 4.92
N ALA A 124 0.35 4.01 5.32
CA ALA A 124 0.35 5.14 4.39
C ALA A 124 1.54 5.08 3.43
N ILE A 125 2.76 4.92 3.96
CA ILE A 125 3.97 4.96 3.15
C ILE A 125 4.10 3.75 2.23
N ARG A 126 3.80 2.52 2.71
CA ARG A 126 3.89 1.30 1.90
C ARG A 126 2.86 1.29 0.77
N THR A 127 1.67 1.83 1.00
CA THR A 127 0.60 1.85 -0.03
C THR A 127 0.94 2.83 -1.15
N GLY A 128 1.42 4.03 -0.81
CA GLY A 128 1.96 4.98 -1.79
C GLY A 128 3.12 4.37 -2.55
N ALA A 129 4.10 3.82 -1.83
CA ALA A 129 5.29 3.21 -2.41
C ALA A 129 4.99 2.06 -3.38
N ALA A 130 3.96 1.25 -3.11
CA ALA A 130 3.55 0.18 -4.03
C ALA A 130 3.09 0.76 -5.37
N SER A 131 2.38 1.88 -5.33
CA SER A 131 1.93 2.61 -6.53
C SER A 131 3.08 3.34 -7.23
N GLY A 132 4.05 3.88 -6.48
CA GLY A 132 5.28 4.43 -7.05
C GLY A 132 6.10 3.37 -7.79
N LEU A 133 6.24 2.17 -7.19
CA LEU A 133 6.87 1.05 -7.86
C LEU A 133 6.12 0.66 -9.14
N ALA A 134 4.81 0.47 -9.06
CA ALA A 134 4.00 0.14 -10.22
C ALA A 134 4.13 1.20 -11.32
N THR A 135 4.08 2.48 -10.95
CA THR A 135 4.29 3.61 -11.87
C THR A 135 5.64 3.52 -12.59
N LYS A 136 6.72 3.13 -11.89
CA LYS A 136 8.05 2.95 -12.50
C LYS A 136 8.06 1.89 -13.61
N TYR A 137 7.30 0.81 -13.47
CA TYR A 137 7.24 -0.27 -14.46
C TYR A 137 6.17 -0.06 -15.55
N LEU A 138 5.10 0.67 -15.24
CA LEU A 138 3.86 0.64 -16.01
C LEU A 138 3.48 2.01 -16.59
N ALA A 139 3.91 3.13 -16.00
CA ALA A 139 3.71 4.44 -16.59
C ALA A 139 4.77 4.74 -17.65
N ARG A 140 4.43 5.58 -18.63
CA ARG A 140 5.43 6.08 -19.58
C ARG A 140 6.52 6.86 -18.85
N GLU A 141 7.75 6.79 -19.35
CA GLU A 141 8.89 7.53 -18.79
C GLU A 141 8.75 9.05 -18.98
N ASP A 142 8.03 9.46 -20.03
CA ASP A 142 7.75 10.85 -20.35
C ASP A 142 6.48 11.39 -19.68
N SER A 143 5.86 10.66 -18.74
CA SER A 143 4.71 11.15 -17.99
C SER A 143 5.06 12.43 -17.22
N ARG A 144 4.20 13.45 -17.35
CA ARG A 144 4.34 14.78 -16.71
C ARG A 144 3.10 15.23 -15.94
N THR A 145 1.97 14.54 -16.12
CA THR A 145 0.70 14.94 -15.53
C THR A 145 0.07 13.85 -14.67
N LEU A 146 -0.49 14.26 -13.54
CA LEU A 146 -1.12 13.38 -12.55
C LEU A 146 -2.54 13.85 -12.22
N ALA A 147 -3.47 12.93 -12.09
CA ALA A 147 -4.74 13.16 -11.40
C ALA A 147 -4.84 12.31 -10.13
N VAL A 148 -5.27 12.89 -9.02
CA VAL A 148 -5.51 12.19 -7.76
C VAL A 148 -6.99 12.31 -7.38
N PHE A 149 -7.68 11.17 -7.35
CA PHE A 149 -9.04 11.05 -6.83
C PHE A 149 -8.99 10.61 -5.38
N GLY A 150 -9.54 11.45 -4.50
CA GLY A 150 -9.53 11.27 -3.04
C GLY A 150 -8.42 12.07 -2.38
N CYS A 151 -8.79 13.15 -1.71
CA CYS A 151 -7.88 14.07 -1.01
C CYS A 151 -7.62 13.66 0.45
N GLY A 152 -7.66 12.36 0.74
CA GLY A 152 -7.37 11.76 2.05
C GLY A 152 -5.90 11.42 2.25
N GLY A 153 -5.58 10.72 3.35
CA GLY A 153 -4.20 10.32 3.68
C GLY A 153 -3.52 9.50 2.58
N GLN A 154 -4.25 8.57 1.95
CA GLN A 154 -3.72 7.77 0.84
C GLN A 154 -3.48 8.60 -0.42
N GLY A 155 -4.37 9.54 -0.77
CA GLY A 155 -4.14 10.43 -1.91
C GLY A 155 -2.84 11.23 -1.80
N ARG A 156 -2.41 11.57 -0.57
CA ARG A 156 -1.15 12.29 -0.32
C ARG A 156 0.06 11.42 -0.62
N THR A 157 0.07 10.17 -0.13
CA THR A 157 1.19 9.26 -0.37
C THR A 157 1.21 8.75 -1.81
N GLN A 158 0.06 8.68 -2.49
CA GLN A 158 -0.01 8.45 -3.93
C GLN A 158 0.70 9.55 -4.72
N LEU A 159 0.43 10.82 -4.40
CA LEU A 159 1.11 11.96 -5.02
C LEU A 159 2.62 11.89 -4.75
N GLU A 160 3.03 11.76 -3.48
CA GLU A 160 4.44 11.70 -3.10
C GLU A 160 5.18 10.55 -3.82
N ALA A 161 4.54 9.39 -3.99
CA ALA A 161 5.14 8.24 -4.63
C ALA A 161 5.30 8.41 -6.14
N VAL A 162 4.32 9.00 -6.83
CA VAL A 162 4.42 9.29 -8.27
C VAL A 162 5.48 10.36 -8.52
N ASP A 163 5.50 11.43 -7.73
CA ASP A 163 6.48 12.53 -7.82
C ASP A 163 7.92 12.05 -7.55
N ALA A 164 8.08 10.97 -6.77
CA ALA A 164 9.38 10.35 -6.52
C ALA A 164 9.94 9.57 -7.72
N VAL A 165 9.12 9.21 -8.71
CA VAL A 165 9.52 8.35 -9.85
C VAL A 165 9.24 8.94 -11.22
N ARG A 166 8.52 10.06 -11.30
CA ARG A 166 8.23 10.81 -12.53
C ARG A 166 8.36 12.29 -12.26
N ASP A 167 8.81 13.03 -13.27
CA ASP A 167 8.98 14.49 -13.21
C ASP A 167 7.62 15.18 -13.43
N ILE A 168 6.74 15.13 -12.43
CA ILE A 168 5.39 15.67 -12.56
C ILE A 168 5.43 17.20 -12.55
N GLU A 169 4.77 17.80 -13.55
CA GLU A 169 4.70 19.26 -13.72
C GLU A 169 3.33 19.81 -13.30
N LYS A 170 2.26 19.02 -13.49
CA LYS A 170 0.89 19.43 -13.20
C LYS A 170 0.06 18.32 -12.58
N ILE A 171 -0.68 18.67 -11.54
CA ILE A 171 -1.51 17.76 -10.74
C ILE A 171 -2.93 18.30 -10.67
N TRP A 172 -3.91 17.45 -10.98
CA TRP A 172 -5.31 17.70 -10.69
C TRP A 172 -5.77 16.86 -9.51
N VAL A 173 -6.51 17.46 -8.59
CA VAL A 173 -7.09 16.75 -7.44
C VAL A 173 -8.61 16.81 -7.49
N PHE A 174 -9.24 15.69 -7.14
CA PHE A 174 -10.69 15.53 -7.11
C PHE A 174 -11.12 14.98 -5.76
N ASP A 175 -12.08 15.66 -5.13
CA ASP A 175 -12.74 15.19 -3.90
C ASP A 175 -14.16 15.75 -3.85
N PRO A 176 -15.17 14.97 -3.41
CA PRO A 176 -16.51 15.51 -3.20
C PRO A 176 -16.55 16.63 -2.15
N SER A 177 -15.60 16.65 -1.21
CA SER A 177 -15.41 17.72 -0.26
C SER A 177 -14.43 18.75 -0.78
N ARG A 178 -14.94 19.92 -1.17
CA ARG A 178 -14.11 21.06 -1.59
C ARG A 178 -13.12 21.47 -0.50
N GLU A 179 -13.52 21.44 0.76
CA GLU A 179 -12.67 21.76 1.90
C GLU A 179 -11.49 20.78 2.03
N HIS A 180 -11.71 19.49 1.74
CA HIS A 180 -10.64 18.50 1.71
C HIS A 180 -9.66 18.76 0.56
N ALA A 181 -10.17 19.07 -0.62
CA ALA A 181 -9.34 19.41 -1.78
C ALA A 181 -8.50 20.68 -1.54
N GLU A 182 -9.08 21.72 -0.95
CA GLU A 182 -8.37 22.97 -0.62
C GLU A 182 -7.25 22.73 0.40
N ARG A 183 -7.51 21.97 1.48
CA ARG A 183 -6.46 21.55 2.42
C ARG A 183 -5.38 20.69 1.76
N PHE A 184 -5.80 19.79 0.87
CA PHE A 184 -4.84 18.95 0.16
C PHE A 184 -3.87 19.79 -0.66
N VAL A 185 -4.40 20.76 -1.42
CA VAL A 185 -3.60 21.71 -2.20
C VAL A 185 -2.66 22.50 -1.29
N GLU A 186 -3.16 23.05 -0.17
CA GLU A 186 -2.33 23.82 0.76
C GLU A 186 -1.13 23.03 1.31
N ASP A 187 -1.38 21.78 1.72
CA ASP A 187 -0.38 20.92 2.33
C ASP A 187 0.62 20.37 1.29
N MET A 188 0.12 19.90 0.14
CA MET A 188 0.94 19.22 -0.86
C MET A 188 1.72 20.19 -1.75
N SER A 189 1.22 21.41 -1.97
CA SER A 189 1.96 22.42 -2.77
C SER A 189 3.31 22.79 -2.15
N ARG A 190 3.54 22.47 -0.87
CA ARG A 190 4.82 22.69 -0.18
C ARG A 190 5.79 21.51 -0.33
N LYS A 191 5.31 20.38 -0.84
CA LYS A 191 6.04 19.10 -0.92
C LYS A 191 6.41 18.70 -2.34
N THR A 192 5.77 19.28 -3.35
CA THR A 192 6.06 19.05 -4.77
C THR A 192 6.40 20.36 -5.47
N LYS A 193 7.09 20.26 -6.60
CA LYS A 193 7.33 21.39 -7.51
C LYS A 193 6.19 21.58 -8.53
N ALA A 194 5.36 20.55 -8.71
CA ALA A 194 4.24 20.59 -9.64
C ALA A 194 3.18 21.61 -9.22
N SER A 195 2.48 22.19 -10.19
CA SER A 195 1.27 22.96 -9.89
C SER A 195 0.13 22.02 -9.50
N ILE A 196 -0.63 22.37 -8.47
CA ILE A 196 -1.79 21.59 -8.03
C ILE A 196 -3.06 22.42 -8.23
N GLU A 197 -4.00 21.88 -9.00
CA GLU A 197 -5.30 22.48 -9.29
C GLU A 197 -6.44 21.56 -8.83
N ILE A 198 -7.52 22.14 -8.32
CA ILE A 198 -8.75 21.38 -8.04
C ILE A 198 -9.50 21.19 -9.35
N GLY A 199 -9.66 19.94 -9.77
CA GLY A 199 -10.38 19.60 -10.98
C GLY A 199 -11.86 19.97 -10.89
N GLN A 200 -12.35 20.78 -11.84
CA GLN A 200 -13.74 21.21 -11.90
C GLN A 200 -14.62 20.23 -12.67
N ASP A 201 -14.04 19.54 -13.65
CA ASP A 201 -14.69 18.55 -14.49
C ASP A 201 -13.70 17.51 -15.02
N LEU A 202 -14.21 16.39 -15.52
CA LEU A 202 -13.41 15.24 -15.95
C LEU A 202 -12.73 15.43 -17.32
N SER A 203 -12.97 16.53 -18.04
CA SER A 203 -12.36 16.75 -19.37
C SER A 203 -10.83 16.87 -19.30
N VAL A 204 -10.30 17.35 -18.16
CA VAL A 204 -8.85 17.45 -17.92
C VAL A 204 -8.15 16.09 -17.97
N LEU A 205 -8.87 14.98 -17.73
CA LEU A 205 -8.30 13.62 -17.80
C LEU A 205 -7.78 13.26 -19.20
N LYS A 206 -8.22 13.96 -20.24
CA LYS A 206 -7.68 13.80 -21.61
C LYS A 206 -6.22 14.26 -21.74
N GLU A 207 -5.73 15.01 -20.77
CA GLU A 207 -4.35 15.52 -20.70
C GLU A 207 -3.52 14.78 -19.64
N VAL A 208 -4.13 13.85 -18.90
CA VAL A 208 -3.52 13.18 -17.75
C VAL A 208 -2.80 11.88 -18.16
N ASP A 209 -1.53 11.79 -17.79
CA ASP A 209 -0.69 10.62 -18.05
C ASP A 209 -0.88 9.55 -16.97
N ILE A 210 -1.03 9.95 -15.70
CA ILE A 210 -1.15 9.04 -14.55
C ILE A 210 -2.38 9.41 -13.71
N ILE A 211 -3.17 8.42 -13.32
CA ILE A 211 -4.33 8.59 -12.43
C ILE A 211 -4.13 7.73 -11.19
N CYS A 212 -4.28 8.31 -10.00
CA CYS A 212 -4.36 7.58 -8.74
C CYS A 212 -5.77 7.68 -8.16
N THR A 213 -6.38 6.54 -7.83
CA THR A 213 -7.69 6.49 -7.15
C THR A 213 -7.54 5.93 -5.74
N ALA A 214 -7.92 6.73 -4.75
CA ALA A 214 -7.78 6.43 -3.33
C ALA A 214 -9.04 6.88 -2.55
N THR A 215 -10.20 6.51 -3.07
CA THR A 215 -11.53 6.90 -2.57
C THR A 215 -12.27 5.71 -1.93
N ASN A 216 -13.37 6.03 -1.24
CA ASN A 216 -14.35 5.03 -0.79
C ASN A 216 -15.57 4.97 -1.72
N ALA A 217 -15.39 5.26 -3.01
CA ALA A 217 -16.50 5.29 -3.96
C ALA A 217 -17.12 3.89 -4.12
N GLN A 218 -18.41 3.87 -4.47
CA GLN A 218 -19.19 2.67 -4.77
C GLN A 218 -19.72 2.68 -6.21
N ARG A 219 -19.17 3.58 -7.05
CA ARG A 219 -19.51 3.74 -8.45
C ARG A 219 -18.32 4.34 -9.21
N PRO A 220 -18.19 4.10 -10.52
CA PRO A 220 -17.08 4.62 -11.30
C PRO A 220 -16.87 6.12 -11.13
N LEU A 221 -15.60 6.52 -10.97
CA LEU A 221 -15.17 7.91 -10.83
C LEU A 221 -15.07 8.62 -12.17
N PHE A 222 -14.72 7.87 -13.21
CA PHE A 222 -14.57 8.30 -14.59
C PHE A 222 -14.76 7.11 -15.54
N TYR A 223 -14.84 7.41 -16.83
CA TYR A 223 -15.15 6.45 -17.89
C TYR A 223 -14.08 6.49 -18.99
N LYS A 224 -14.05 5.46 -19.84
CA LYS A 224 -13.01 5.25 -20.87
C LYS A 224 -12.81 6.45 -21.79
N GLU A 225 -13.87 7.16 -22.16
CA GLU A 225 -13.86 8.34 -23.02
C GLU A 225 -13.14 9.56 -22.42
N HIS A 226 -12.89 9.55 -21.10
CA HIS A 226 -12.10 10.56 -20.41
C HIS A 226 -10.60 10.30 -20.52
N LEU A 227 -10.19 9.06 -20.80
CA LEU A 227 -8.79 8.66 -20.76
C LEU A 227 -8.03 9.08 -22.02
N LYS A 228 -6.83 9.62 -21.80
CA LYS A 228 -5.80 9.73 -22.82
C LYS A 228 -5.29 8.34 -23.18
N LYS A 229 -4.78 8.16 -24.41
CA LYS A 229 -3.98 6.97 -24.74
C LYS A 229 -2.71 6.95 -23.90
N GLY A 230 -2.25 5.76 -23.52
CA GLY A 230 -1.03 5.61 -22.75
C GLY A 230 -1.18 5.92 -21.26
N THR A 231 -2.40 6.13 -20.75
CA THR A 231 -2.62 6.44 -19.33
C THR A 231 -2.23 5.26 -18.43
N HIS A 232 -1.62 5.56 -17.29
CA HIS A 232 -1.41 4.60 -16.22
C HIS A 232 -2.34 4.89 -15.04
N ILE A 233 -2.95 3.87 -14.46
CA ILE A 233 -3.91 4.00 -13.37
C ILE A 233 -3.43 3.20 -12.15
N ASN A 234 -3.21 3.86 -11.02
CA ASN A 234 -3.04 3.22 -9.71
C ASN A 234 -4.41 3.17 -9.01
N ALA A 235 -5.00 1.99 -8.90
CA ALA A 235 -6.36 1.76 -8.40
C ALA A 235 -6.34 1.15 -6.99
N ILE A 236 -6.49 1.98 -5.97
CA ILE A 236 -6.14 1.63 -4.57
C ILE A 236 -7.36 1.59 -3.67
N GLY A 237 -8.36 2.45 -3.89
CA GLY A 237 -9.50 2.63 -2.99
C GLY A 237 -10.48 1.46 -2.97
N SER A 238 -10.71 0.78 -4.10
CA SER A 238 -11.67 -0.34 -4.16
C SER A 238 -11.09 -1.66 -3.62
N PHE A 239 -11.06 -1.84 -2.30
CA PHE A 239 -10.54 -3.04 -1.62
C PHE A 239 -11.62 -3.87 -0.91
N ARG A 240 -12.91 -3.54 -1.11
CA ARG A 240 -14.04 -4.34 -0.64
C ARG A 240 -15.05 -4.57 -1.76
N PRO A 241 -15.85 -5.66 -1.70
CA PRO A 241 -16.78 -6.01 -2.77
C PRO A 241 -17.77 -4.91 -3.16
N GLU A 242 -18.25 -4.12 -2.21
CA GLU A 242 -19.20 -3.04 -2.43
C GLU A 242 -18.57 -1.76 -3.04
N MET A 243 -17.25 -1.61 -2.95
CA MET A 243 -16.55 -0.44 -3.47
C MET A 243 -16.37 -0.50 -4.99
N GLN A 244 -16.28 0.65 -5.64
CA GLN A 244 -15.98 0.75 -7.06
C GLN A 244 -15.45 2.14 -7.38
N GLU A 245 -14.31 2.19 -8.05
CA GLU A 245 -13.67 3.40 -8.56
C GLU A 245 -13.56 3.37 -10.09
N LEU A 246 -13.41 2.18 -10.68
CA LEU A 246 -13.22 2.01 -12.12
C LEU A 246 -14.46 1.43 -12.79
N ASP A 247 -14.77 1.96 -13.96
CA ASP A 247 -15.75 1.37 -14.86
C ASP A 247 -15.21 0.06 -15.48
N PRO A 248 -16.00 -1.02 -15.57
CA PRO A 248 -15.58 -2.28 -16.18
C PRO A 248 -14.97 -2.13 -17.58
N ALA A 249 -15.46 -1.20 -18.41
CA ALA A 249 -14.93 -0.99 -19.75
C ALA A 249 -13.49 -0.47 -19.75
N ILE A 250 -13.07 0.24 -18.70
CA ILE A 250 -11.67 0.62 -18.51
C ILE A 250 -10.83 -0.63 -18.25
N ILE A 251 -11.28 -1.49 -17.33
CA ILE A 251 -10.57 -2.73 -16.97
C ILE A 251 -10.41 -3.65 -18.18
N HIS A 252 -11.50 -3.94 -18.90
CA HIS A 252 -11.48 -4.84 -20.06
C HIS A 252 -10.65 -4.32 -21.24
N SER A 253 -10.32 -3.02 -21.29
CA SER A 253 -9.51 -2.45 -22.35
C SER A 253 -8.15 -1.93 -21.90
N SER A 254 -7.72 -2.34 -20.70
CA SER A 254 -6.43 -2.01 -20.12
C SER A 254 -5.66 -3.29 -19.80
N ARG A 255 -4.36 -3.15 -19.58
CA ARG A 255 -3.50 -4.22 -19.10
C ARG A 255 -3.33 -4.09 -17.58
N SER A 256 -3.87 -5.05 -16.84
CA SER A 256 -3.97 -5.03 -15.38
C SER A 256 -2.86 -5.83 -14.70
N TYR A 257 -2.23 -5.19 -13.72
CA TYR A 257 -1.20 -5.71 -12.85
C TYR A 257 -1.68 -5.62 -11.40
N PHE A 258 -1.27 -6.58 -10.57
CA PHE A 258 -1.78 -6.73 -9.21
C PHE A 258 -0.65 -6.71 -8.18
N ASP A 259 -0.95 -6.30 -6.94
CA ASP A 259 -0.05 -6.53 -5.81
C ASP A 259 -0.02 -8.02 -5.43
N ASP A 260 -1.21 -8.58 -5.22
CA ASP A 260 -1.50 -10.00 -5.08
C ASP A 260 -2.74 -10.27 -5.95
N MET A 261 -2.60 -11.15 -6.94
CA MET A 261 -3.68 -11.37 -7.91
C MET A 261 -4.88 -12.06 -7.27
N GLU A 262 -4.66 -13.05 -6.42
CA GLU A 262 -5.73 -13.80 -5.78
C GLU A 262 -6.57 -12.90 -4.87
N ASP A 263 -5.93 -12.14 -3.99
CA ASP A 263 -6.62 -11.22 -3.08
C ASP A 263 -7.34 -10.11 -3.88
N CYS A 264 -6.71 -9.55 -4.92
CA CYS A 264 -7.36 -8.53 -5.75
C CYS A 264 -8.62 -9.04 -6.44
N LEU A 265 -8.60 -10.25 -7.01
CA LEU A 265 -9.74 -10.83 -7.72
C LEU A 265 -10.86 -11.26 -6.78
N ASN A 266 -10.55 -11.56 -5.52
CA ASN A 266 -11.53 -11.97 -4.51
C ASN A 266 -12.11 -10.81 -3.67
N GLU A 267 -11.37 -9.71 -3.51
CA GLU A 267 -11.77 -8.62 -2.62
C GLU A 267 -12.11 -7.31 -3.35
N SER A 268 -11.46 -7.03 -4.47
CA SER A 268 -11.63 -5.73 -5.13
C SER A 268 -12.98 -5.64 -5.81
N GLY A 269 -13.82 -4.72 -5.32
CA GLY A 269 -15.11 -4.47 -5.93
C GLY A 269 -15.03 -3.95 -7.37
N ASP A 270 -13.90 -3.40 -7.82
CA ASP A 270 -13.66 -3.05 -9.23
C ASP A 270 -13.63 -4.32 -10.10
N TYR A 271 -12.79 -5.30 -9.72
CA TYR A 271 -12.57 -6.52 -10.51
C TYR A 271 -13.72 -7.51 -10.34
N LEU A 272 -14.29 -7.64 -9.15
CA LEU A 272 -15.49 -8.44 -8.92
C LEU A 272 -16.65 -8.01 -9.82
N LYS A 273 -16.85 -6.69 -9.99
CA LYS A 273 -17.89 -6.14 -10.87
C LYS A 273 -17.53 -6.29 -12.35
N ALA A 274 -16.25 -6.16 -12.71
CA ALA A 274 -15.81 -6.33 -14.10
C ALA A 274 -15.89 -7.77 -14.58
N ILE A 275 -15.66 -8.74 -13.69
CA ILE A 275 -15.78 -10.18 -13.98
C ILE A 275 -17.25 -10.64 -13.91
N GLY A 276 -18.01 -10.05 -12.98
CA GLY A 276 -19.43 -10.37 -12.78
C GLY A 276 -19.66 -11.77 -12.17
N ASN A 277 -20.92 -12.25 -12.21
CA ASN A 277 -21.33 -13.55 -11.66
C ASN A 277 -20.86 -14.76 -12.49
N ALA A 278 -20.15 -14.55 -13.60
CA ALA A 278 -19.79 -15.60 -14.55
C ALA A 278 -18.65 -16.52 -14.05
N GLY A 279 -18.02 -16.21 -12.91
CA GLY A 279 -16.86 -16.93 -12.42
C GLY A 279 -15.62 -16.72 -13.30
N HIS A 280 -14.45 -17.15 -12.81
CA HIS A 280 -13.15 -17.05 -13.49
C HIS A 280 -13.04 -17.84 -14.82
N SER A 281 -14.14 -18.32 -15.39
CA SER A 281 -14.14 -19.12 -16.62
C SER A 281 -14.32 -18.25 -17.85
N SER A 282 -13.22 -17.73 -18.39
CA SER A 282 -13.08 -17.60 -19.84
C SER A 282 -11.62 -17.36 -20.20
N GLU A 283 -11.18 -18.04 -21.25
CA GLU A 283 -9.91 -17.82 -21.96
C GLU A 283 -9.70 -16.32 -22.31
N ASP A 284 -10.79 -15.53 -22.39
CA ASP A 284 -10.81 -14.07 -22.61
C ASP A 284 -10.23 -13.23 -21.45
N SER A 285 -10.21 -13.74 -20.20
CA SER A 285 -9.65 -13.01 -19.06
C SER A 285 -8.12 -12.91 -19.09
N SER A 286 -7.46 -13.81 -19.84
CA SER A 286 -6.00 -13.86 -19.94
C SER A 286 -5.38 -12.68 -20.70
N GLU A 287 -6.16 -11.97 -21.52
CA GLU A 287 -5.62 -10.89 -22.35
C GLU A 287 -5.38 -9.59 -21.56
N TRP A 288 -6.28 -9.26 -20.62
CA TRP A 288 -6.21 -8.03 -19.82
C TRP A 288 -5.64 -8.25 -18.41
N LEU A 289 -5.57 -9.49 -17.91
CA LEU A 289 -4.89 -9.84 -16.65
C LEU A 289 -3.42 -10.18 -16.90
N ALA A 290 -2.52 -9.20 -16.74
CA ALA A 290 -1.10 -9.38 -17.07
C ALA A 290 -0.32 -10.20 -16.05
N GLY A 291 -0.65 -10.10 -14.76
CA GLY A 291 0.07 -10.76 -13.68
C GLY A 291 0.32 -9.88 -12.47
N GLU A 292 1.17 -10.35 -11.56
CA GLU A 292 1.55 -9.61 -10.36
C GLU A 292 2.76 -8.71 -10.63
N ILE A 293 2.82 -7.57 -9.95
CA ILE A 293 3.92 -6.63 -10.09
C ILE A 293 5.26 -7.24 -9.63
N GLY A 294 5.25 -8.21 -8.71
CA GLY A 294 6.44 -8.96 -8.33
C GLY A 294 7.04 -9.78 -9.47
N ALA A 295 6.22 -10.29 -10.38
CA ALA A 295 6.70 -10.95 -11.59
C ALA A 295 7.38 -9.96 -12.55
N CYS A 296 6.95 -8.69 -12.60
CA CYS A 296 7.67 -7.63 -13.32
C CYS A 296 9.04 -7.36 -12.70
N VAL A 297 9.09 -7.23 -11.36
CA VAL A 297 10.34 -7.00 -10.62
C VAL A 297 11.34 -8.13 -10.86
N LEU A 298 10.87 -9.36 -10.93
CA LEU A 298 11.70 -10.55 -11.21
C LEU A 298 12.02 -10.76 -12.69
N GLY A 299 11.54 -9.88 -13.59
CA GLY A 299 11.75 -10.01 -15.04
C GLY A 299 11.03 -11.21 -15.68
N ARG A 300 10.05 -11.81 -14.99
CA ARG A 300 9.27 -12.96 -15.47
C ARG A 300 8.16 -12.54 -16.43
N ILE A 301 7.62 -11.34 -16.25
CA ILE A 301 6.70 -10.68 -17.18
C ILE A 301 7.20 -9.26 -17.48
N GLY A 302 6.82 -8.71 -18.63
CA GLY A 302 7.10 -7.32 -18.97
C GLY A 302 6.15 -6.34 -18.27
N GLY A 303 6.63 -5.11 -18.05
CA GLY A 303 5.78 -3.97 -17.70
C GLY A 303 5.00 -3.47 -18.93
N ARG A 304 4.94 -2.15 -19.11
CA ARG A 304 4.36 -1.55 -20.33
C ARG A 304 5.02 -2.12 -21.60
N ILE A 305 4.21 -2.60 -22.52
CA ILE A 305 4.59 -3.17 -23.83
C ILE A 305 4.47 -2.16 -24.98
N ASN A 306 3.64 -1.12 -24.88
CA ASN A 306 3.54 -0.07 -25.90
C ASN A 306 3.11 1.31 -25.33
N PRO A 307 3.39 2.43 -26.01
CA PRO A 307 3.09 3.76 -25.49
C PRO A 307 1.60 4.12 -25.49
N ASP A 308 0.77 3.44 -26.28
CA ASP A 308 -0.66 3.77 -26.43
C ASP A 308 -1.56 3.02 -25.44
N GLU A 309 -1.08 1.93 -24.84
CA GLU A 309 -1.91 1.10 -23.95
C GLU A 309 -2.24 1.80 -22.63
N THR A 310 -3.43 1.52 -22.12
CA THR A 310 -3.77 1.85 -20.74
C THR A 310 -3.28 0.73 -19.83
N THR A 311 -2.59 1.07 -18.75
CA THR A 311 -2.13 0.11 -17.73
C THR A 311 -2.85 0.38 -16.42
N ILE A 312 -3.20 -0.66 -15.68
CA ILE A 312 -3.79 -0.55 -14.35
C ILE A 312 -2.91 -1.30 -13.37
N PHE A 313 -2.58 -0.68 -12.26
CA PHE A 313 -2.10 -1.37 -11.06
C PHE A 313 -3.22 -1.39 -10.03
N LYS A 314 -3.72 -2.58 -9.71
CA LYS A 314 -4.70 -2.79 -8.66
C LYS A 314 -3.99 -3.22 -7.39
N SER A 315 -4.33 -2.57 -6.28
CA SER A 315 -3.83 -2.95 -4.96
C SER A 315 -4.94 -3.08 -3.93
N VAL A 316 -4.88 -4.14 -3.13
CA VAL A 316 -5.68 -4.34 -1.90
C VAL A 316 -4.81 -4.45 -0.63
N GLY A 317 -3.49 -4.54 -0.82
CA GLY A 317 -2.45 -4.49 0.19
C GLY A 317 -2.15 -5.85 0.83
N THR A 318 -0.91 -6.31 0.67
CA THR A 318 -0.41 -7.58 1.24
C THR A 318 0.50 -7.33 2.45
N ALA A 319 0.50 -8.26 3.41
CA ALA A 319 1.23 -8.10 4.68
C ALA A 319 2.76 -8.03 4.52
N ILE A 320 3.31 -8.60 3.44
CA ILE A 320 4.75 -8.52 3.15
C ILE A 320 5.23 -7.07 2.95
N GLN A 321 4.36 -6.18 2.45
CA GLN A 321 4.68 -4.77 2.30
C GLN A 321 4.86 -4.09 3.67
N ASP A 322 4.02 -4.45 4.65
CA ASP A 322 4.12 -3.94 6.01
C ASP A 322 5.42 -4.44 6.68
N PHE A 323 5.77 -5.72 6.46
CA PHE A 323 7.01 -6.32 6.96
C PHE A 323 8.25 -5.59 6.45
N VAL A 324 8.37 -5.39 5.13
CA VAL A 324 9.59 -4.81 4.56
C VAL A 324 9.85 -3.41 5.10
N VAL A 325 8.81 -2.57 5.18
CA VAL A 325 8.94 -1.23 5.76
C VAL A 325 9.30 -1.30 7.25
N ALA A 326 8.65 -2.18 8.02
CA ALA A 326 8.95 -2.34 9.44
C ALA A 326 10.40 -2.82 9.66
N GLU A 327 10.85 -3.82 8.91
CA GLU A 327 12.20 -4.38 9.01
C GLU A 327 13.27 -3.32 8.71
N GLU A 328 13.09 -2.50 7.67
CA GLU A 328 14.05 -1.47 7.30
C GLU A 328 14.12 -0.33 8.33
N ILE A 329 12.97 0.09 8.85
CA ILE A 329 12.89 1.06 9.94
C ILE A 329 13.53 0.50 11.20
N TYR A 330 13.30 -0.77 11.52
CA TYR A 330 13.93 -1.44 12.65
C TYR A 330 15.44 -1.54 12.48
N GLY A 331 15.92 -1.87 11.28
CA GLY A 331 17.33 -1.88 10.93
C GLY A 331 18.00 -0.53 11.18
N LYS A 332 17.38 0.56 10.70
CA LYS A 332 17.82 1.94 10.96
C LYS A 332 17.77 2.29 12.45
N SER A 333 16.72 1.89 13.16
CA SER A 333 16.58 2.09 14.60
C SER A 333 17.69 1.42 15.42
N LYS A 334 18.15 0.24 14.98
CA LYS A 334 19.31 -0.43 15.57
C LYS A 334 20.62 0.28 15.25
N ALA A 335 20.81 0.69 14.00
CA ALA A 335 22.04 1.35 13.54
C ALA A 335 22.23 2.73 14.19
N ASP A 336 21.16 3.52 14.25
CA ASP A 336 21.20 4.93 14.63
C ASP A 336 20.79 5.17 16.10
N GLY A 337 20.33 4.12 16.79
CA GLY A 337 20.04 4.17 18.23
C GLY A 337 18.78 4.94 18.64
N PHE A 338 17.82 5.18 17.73
CA PHE A 338 16.52 5.77 18.08
C PHE A 338 15.49 4.71 18.50
N GLY A 339 14.30 5.15 18.93
CA GLY A 339 13.26 4.28 19.49
C GLY A 339 13.45 4.06 21.00
N THR A 340 12.35 3.77 21.69
CA THR A 340 12.36 3.51 23.14
C THR A 340 12.46 2.01 23.40
N GLU A 341 13.45 1.58 24.17
CA GLU A 341 13.58 0.18 24.60
C GLU A 341 12.69 -0.12 25.81
N ILE A 342 11.92 -1.20 25.71
CA ILE A 342 11.02 -1.67 26.77
C ILE A 342 11.28 -3.16 27.02
N ARG A 343 11.51 -3.51 28.30
CA ARG A 343 11.52 -4.90 28.76
C ARG A 343 10.13 -5.25 29.30
N LEU A 344 9.45 -6.20 28.66
CA LEU A 344 8.08 -6.57 29.04
C LEU A 344 8.01 -7.45 30.30
N ASN A 345 9.15 -7.98 30.75
CA ASN A 345 9.26 -8.92 31.86
C ASN A 345 9.80 -8.29 33.16
N GLU A 346 10.07 -6.98 33.17
CA GLU A 346 10.60 -6.20 34.29
C GLU A 346 9.66 -5.05 34.64
#